data_AF-A0A3D1S7Z7-F1
#
_entry.id   AF-A0A3D1S7Z7-F1
#
_cell.length_a   1.000
_cell.length_b   1.000
_cell.length_c   1.000
_cell.angle_alpha   90.00
_cell.angle_beta   90.00
_cell.angle_gamma   90.00
#
_symmetry.space_group_name_H-M   'P 1'
#
loop_
_entity.id
_entity.type
_entity.pdbx_description
1 polymer ?
#
loop_
_entity_poly.entity_id
_entity_poly.type
_entity_poly.pdbx_seq_one_letter_code
_entity_poly.pdbx_strand_id
1 'polypeptide(L)'
;NGMYYMTYSANSYESPFYGVGCATATSIMGEWTKYPDNPLLQKPGNLVGVGHSALFRDKKENLRIVFHAHHDDKNIHPRKMYIGKVEFKQEGEVDKLYISQEYLIPKLTVTQK
;
A
#
# COMPACT_ATOMS: atom_id res chain seq x y z
N ASN A 1 -12.40 14.56 9.54
CA ASN A 1 -13.46 13.80 10.25
C ASN A 1 -12.98 13.13 11.54
N GLY A 2 -11.89 13.59 12.20
CA GLY A 2 -11.43 13.03 13.48
C GLY A 2 -10.90 11.59 13.45
N MET A 3 -10.85 10.95 12.27
CA MET A 3 -10.39 9.58 12.08
C MET A 3 -8.91 9.54 11.72
N TYR A 4 -8.18 8.63 12.36
CA TYR A 4 -6.80 8.27 12.05
C TYR A 4 -6.78 6.95 11.30
N TYR A 5 -5.85 6.83 10.34
CA TYR A 5 -5.70 5.67 9.46
C TYR A 5 -4.27 5.17 9.59
N MET A 6 -4.09 3.94 10.08
CA MET A 6 -2.80 3.29 10.19
C MET A 6 -2.72 2.20 9.13
N THR A 7 -1.96 2.44 8.06
CA THR A 7 -1.57 1.38 7.14
C THR A 7 -0.48 0.53 7.77
N TYR A 8 -0.60 -0.79 7.66
CA TYR A 8 0.38 -1.73 8.17
C TYR A 8 0.61 -2.86 7.17
N SER A 9 1.72 -3.59 7.29
CA SER A 9 1.92 -4.83 6.55
C SER A 9 1.86 -6.04 7.48
N ALA A 10 1.37 -7.17 6.96
CA ALA A 10 1.27 -8.42 7.70
C ALA A 10 1.82 -9.59 6.89
N ASN A 11 2.12 -10.69 7.59
CA ASN A 11 2.89 -11.86 7.16
C ASN A 11 4.42 -11.62 7.13
N SER A 12 5.21 -12.71 7.02
CA SER A 12 6.65 -12.59 6.69
C SER A 12 6.80 -11.96 5.31
N TYR A 13 7.81 -11.11 5.13
CA TYR A 13 8.11 -10.50 3.82
C TYR A 13 8.46 -11.56 2.75
N GLU A 14 8.84 -12.77 3.16
CA GLU A 14 9.17 -13.90 2.27
C GLU A 14 7.90 -14.58 1.72
N SER A 15 6.74 -14.33 2.33
CA SER A 15 5.48 -14.91 1.87
C SER A 15 5.00 -14.22 0.60
N PRO A 16 4.51 -14.96 -0.42
CA PRO A 16 3.83 -14.35 -1.55
C PRO A 16 2.54 -13.63 -1.16
N PHE A 17 2.02 -13.90 0.06
CA PHE A 17 0.87 -13.25 0.67
C PHE A 17 1.25 -12.10 1.62
N TYR A 18 2.51 -11.64 1.65
CA TYR A 18 2.80 -10.34 2.27
C TYR A 18 1.88 -9.28 1.66
N GLY A 19 1.27 -8.46 2.52
CA GLY A 19 0.19 -7.56 2.11
C GLY A 19 0.03 -6.38 3.04
N VAL A 20 -0.62 -5.32 2.53
CA VAL A 20 -0.93 -4.09 3.24
C VAL A 20 -2.38 -4.12 3.71
N GLY A 21 -2.61 -3.81 4.97
CA GLY A 21 -3.93 -3.55 5.54
C GLY A 21 -4.02 -2.16 6.15
N CYS A 22 -5.19 -1.84 6.69
CA CYS A 22 -5.45 -0.61 7.43
C CYS A 22 -6.23 -0.89 8.72
N ALA A 23 -5.99 -0.08 9.73
CA ALA A 23 -6.81 0.05 10.92
C ALA A 23 -7.16 1.52 11.14
N THR A 24 -8.32 1.78 11.76
CA THR A 24 -8.78 3.12 12.11
C THR A 24 -8.95 3.28 13.61
N ALA A 25 -8.79 4.52 14.06
CA ALA A 25 -9.09 4.96 15.43
C ALA A 25 -9.56 6.42 15.43
N THR A 26 -10.29 6.82 16.46
CA THR A 26 -10.62 8.23 16.74
C THR A 26 -9.60 8.93 17.63
N SER A 27 -8.66 8.15 18.20
CA SER A 27 -7.55 8.64 19.03
C SER A 27 -6.29 7.83 18.71
N ILE A 28 -5.15 8.50 18.55
CA ILE A 28 -3.87 7.84 18.25
C ILE A 28 -3.40 6.88 19.37
N MET A 29 -3.82 7.13 20.61
CA MET A 29 -3.53 6.29 21.78
C MET A 29 -4.69 5.34 22.13
N GLY A 30 -5.73 5.30 21.29
CA GLY A 30 -6.94 4.51 21.53
C GLY A 30 -6.86 3.10 20.97
N GLU A 31 -8.01 2.44 20.96
CA GLU A 31 -8.18 1.14 20.30
C GLU A 31 -8.22 1.31 18.77
N TRP A 32 -7.50 0.42 18.08
CA TRP A 32 -7.43 0.42 16.61
C TRP A 32 -8.27 -0.73 16.06
N THR A 33 -9.31 -0.41 15.30
CA THR A 33 -10.16 -1.39 14.64
C THR A 33 -9.66 -1.66 13.22
N LYS A 34 -9.38 -2.93 12.90
CA LYS A 34 -8.99 -3.33 11.55
C LYS A 34 -10.12 -3.08 10.55
N TYR A 35 -9.76 -2.65 9.34
CA TYR A 35 -10.70 -2.60 8.23
C TYR A 35 -11.32 -3.99 8.00
N PRO A 36 -12.64 -4.06 7.75
CA PRO A 36 -13.28 -5.31 7.34
C PRO A 36 -12.78 -5.78 5.97
N ASP A 37 -12.37 -4.85 5.11
CA ASP A 37 -11.93 -5.10 3.73
C ASP A 37 -10.44 -5.46 3.62
N ASN A 38 -9.76 -5.69 4.74
CA ASN A 38 -8.36 -6.10 4.70
C ASN A 38 -8.20 -7.47 4.01
N PRO A 39 -7.10 -7.70 3.25
CA PRO A 39 -6.04 -6.75 2.95
C PRO A 39 -6.42 -5.75 1.85
N LEU A 40 -5.93 -4.51 1.96
CA LEU A 40 -6.16 -3.46 0.96
C LEU A 40 -5.26 -3.61 -0.28
N LEU A 41 -4.10 -4.24 -0.12
CA LEU A 41 -3.19 -4.56 -1.22
C LEU A 41 -2.51 -5.90 -0.96
N GLN A 42 -2.84 -6.91 -1.78
CA GLN A 42 -2.20 -8.22 -1.74
C GLN A 42 -2.30 -8.84 -3.14
N LYS A 43 -1.16 -9.23 -3.71
CA LYS A 43 -1.03 -9.82 -5.04
C LYS A 43 -1.73 -9.04 -6.19
N PRO A 44 -1.50 -7.71 -6.33
CA PRO A 44 -2.03 -6.94 -7.45
C PRO A 44 -1.41 -7.40 -8.78
N GLY A 45 -2.24 -7.68 -9.79
CA GLY A 45 -1.77 -8.12 -11.10
C GLY A 45 -0.95 -9.42 -11.01
N ASN A 46 0.32 -9.37 -11.41
CA ASN A 46 1.26 -10.49 -11.32
C ASN A 46 2.28 -10.35 -10.18
N LEU A 47 2.16 -9.32 -9.32
CA LEU A 47 3.07 -9.12 -8.21
C LEU A 47 2.73 -10.07 -7.05
N VAL A 48 3.75 -10.47 -6.29
CA VAL A 48 3.59 -11.20 -5.03
C VAL A 48 4.48 -10.58 -3.96
N GLY A 49 4.17 -10.87 -2.70
CA GLY A 49 4.97 -10.38 -1.58
C GLY A 49 4.99 -8.86 -1.47
N VAL A 50 3.83 -8.22 -1.61
CA VAL A 50 3.71 -6.75 -1.65
C VAL A 50 3.60 -6.16 -0.25
N GLY A 51 4.35 -5.12 0.07
CA GLY A 51 4.19 -4.45 1.37
C GLY A 51 5.33 -3.51 1.74
N HIS A 52 5.48 -3.26 3.05
CA HIS A 52 6.37 -2.26 3.64
C HIS A 52 6.28 -0.94 2.86
N SER A 53 5.16 -0.27 3.04
CA SER A 53 4.75 0.84 2.21
C SER A 53 4.88 2.19 2.91
N ALA A 54 4.89 3.26 2.12
CA ALA A 54 4.70 4.63 2.61
C ALA A 54 3.68 5.39 1.74
N LEU A 55 2.86 6.20 2.39
CA LEU A 55 1.94 7.12 1.72
C LEU A 55 2.62 8.47 1.48
N PHE A 56 2.35 9.11 0.33
CA PHE A 56 2.87 10.43 0.01
C PHE A 56 1.93 11.16 -0.97
N ARG A 57 2.08 12.48 -1.10
CA ARG A 57 1.42 13.26 -2.15
C ARG A 57 2.39 13.53 -3.29
N ASP A 58 1.92 13.33 -4.53
CA ASP A 58 2.70 13.73 -5.71
C ASP A 58 2.62 15.24 -5.96
N LYS A 59 3.34 15.76 -6.97
CA LYS A 59 3.37 17.19 -7.30
C LYS A 59 2.01 17.78 -7.72
N LYS A 60 1.01 16.93 -7.98
CA LYS A 60 -0.36 17.31 -8.30
C LYS A 60 -1.30 17.06 -7.11
N GLU A 61 -0.74 16.91 -5.90
CA GLU A 61 -1.44 16.64 -4.64
C GLU A 61 -2.22 15.32 -4.58
N ASN A 62 -2.05 14.41 -5.56
CA ASN A 62 -2.70 13.11 -5.50
C ASN A 62 -2.04 12.24 -4.43
N LEU A 63 -2.86 11.56 -3.64
CA LEU A 63 -2.37 10.60 -2.67
C LEU A 63 -1.88 9.33 -3.39
N ARG A 64 -0.67 8.90 -3.03
CA ARG A 64 0.04 7.76 -3.60
C ARG A 64 0.54 6.86 -2.48
N ILE A 65 0.81 5.62 -2.87
CA ILE A 65 1.52 4.64 -2.04
C ILE A 65 2.76 4.17 -2.80
N VAL A 66 3.90 4.11 -2.14
CA VAL A 66 5.07 3.38 -2.62
C VAL A 66 5.20 2.09 -1.83
N PHE A 67 5.49 0.98 -2.50
CA PHE A 67 5.63 -0.33 -1.88
C PHE A 67 6.64 -1.19 -2.65
N HIS A 68 7.16 -2.24 -2.03
CA HIS A 68 7.97 -3.23 -2.73
C HIS A 68 7.13 -4.46 -3.09
N ALA A 69 7.62 -5.24 -4.05
CA ALA A 69 7.21 -6.62 -4.30
C ALA A 69 8.44 -7.52 -4.48
N HIS A 70 8.23 -8.83 -4.48
CA HIS A 70 9.25 -9.80 -4.88
C HIS A 70 9.77 -9.55 -6.30
N HIS A 71 10.89 -10.18 -6.65
CA HIS A 71 11.47 -10.05 -7.99
C HIS A 71 10.50 -10.59 -9.07
N ASP A 72 9.94 -11.77 -8.79
CA ASP A 72 8.90 -12.49 -9.52
C ASP A 72 8.20 -13.51 -8.57
N ASP A 73 7.40 -14.44 -9.10
CA ASP A 73 6.66 -15.45 -8.33
C ASP A 73 7.51 -16.59 -7.74
N LYS A 74 8.78 -16.69 -8.16
CA LYS A 74 9.73 -17.74 -7.77
C LYS A 74 10.91 -17.19 -6.97
N ASN A 75 11.21 -15.90 -7.09
CA ASN A 75 12.38 -15.25 -6.52
C ASN A 75 12.00 -14.02 -5.69
N ILE A 76 12.39 -14.02 -4.42
CA ILE A 76 12.14 -12.89 -3.51
C ILE A 76 13.05 -11.70 -3.86
N HIS A 77 14.34 -11.96 -4.13
CA HIS A 77 15.37 -10.95 -4.31
C HIS A 77 15.88 -10.83 -5.76
N PRO A 78 16.35 -9.64 -6.19
CA PRO A 78 16.15 -8.36 -5.52
C PRO A 78 14.69 -7.91 -5.63
N ARG A 79 14.13 -7.43 -4.52
CA ARG A 79 12.79 -6.84 -4.48
C ARG A 79 12.76 -5.57 -5.33
N LYS A 80 11.62 -5.29 -5.94
CA LYS A 80 11.41 -4.14 -6.83
C LYS A 80 10.39 -3.17 -6.24
N MET A 81 10.55 -1.89 -6.52
CA MET A 81 9.66 -0.82 -6.02
C MET A 81 8.57 -0.51 -7.04
N TYR A 82 7.38 -0.17 -6.55
CA TYR A 82 6.19 0.19 -7.33
C TYR A 82 5.46 1.36 -6.69
N ILE A 83 4.68 2.10 -7.48
CA ILE A 83 3.86 3.22 -7.00
C ILE A 83 2.40 2.98 -7.36
N GLY A 84 1.52 2.96 -6.37
CA GLY A 84 0.06 2.83 -6.53
C GLY A 84 -0.67 4.15 -6.29
N LYS A 85 -1.96 4.17 -6.65
CA LYS A 85 -2.89 5.27 -6.33
C LYS A 85 -3.67 4.95 -5.06
N VAL A 86 -3.90 5.95 -4.24
CA VAL A 86 -4.75 5.87 -3.04
C VAL A 86 -5.85 6.91 -3.13
N GLU A 87 -7.06 6.53 -2.74
CA GLU A 87 -8.23 7.40 -2.74
C GLU A 87 -8.97 7.27 -1.42
N PHE A 88 -9.54 8.37 -0.96
CA PHE A 88 -10.60 8.34 0.04
C PHE A 88 -11.93 8.45 -0.69
N LYS A 89 -12.87 7.55 -0.38
CA LYS A 89 -14.24 7.61 -0.88
C LYS A 89 -15.18 7.68 0.32
N GLN A 90 -16.18 8.55 0.22
CA GLN A 90 -17.19 8.67 1.26
C GLN A 90 -18.18 7.50 1.15
N GLU A 91 -18.30 6.72 2.21
CA GLU A 91 -19.28 5.65 2.34
C GLU A 91 -20.12 5.91 3.61
N GLY A 92 -21.33 6.41 3.40
CA GLY A 92 -22.13 6.96 4.49
C GLY A 92 -21.44 8.15 5.15
N GLU A 93 -21.19 8.06 6.45
CA GLU A 93 -20.54 9.12 7.24
C GLU A 93 -19.01 8.95 7.35
N VAL A 94 -18.44 7.88 6.77
CA VAL A 94 -17.02 7.53 6.92
C VAL A 94 -16.28 7.68 5.60
N ASP A 95 -15.13 8.35 5.63
CA ASP A 95 -14.18 8.30 4.51
C ASP A 95 -13.40 6.99 4.58
N LYS A 96 -13.48 6.19 3.52
CA LYS A 96 -12.80 4.90 3.46
C LYS A 96 -11.59 4.98 2.53
N LEU A 97 -10.44 4.48 3.01
CA LEU A 97 -9.20 4.46 2.26
C LEU A 97 -9.17 3.26 1.32
N TYR A 98 -8.98 3.53 0.03
CA TYR A 98 -8.87 2.56 -1.04
C TYR A 98 -7.47 2.61 -1.66
N ILE A 99 -6.88 1.44 -1.89
CA ILE A 99 -5.62 1.29 -2.65
C ILE A 99 -5.94 0.63 -3.98
N SER A 100 -5.56 1.27 -5.09
CA SER A 100 -5.74 0.69 -6.42
C SER A 100 -4.90 -0.57 -6.59
N GLN A 101 -5.44 -1.57 -7.29
CA GLN A 101 -4.67 -2.75 -7.73
C GLN A 101 -3.80 -2.43 -8.96
N GLU A 102 -4.02 -1.30 -9.61
CA GLU A 102 -3.14 -0.79 -10.66
C GLU A 102 -1.93 -0.06 -10.07
N TYR A 103 -0.78 -0.23 -10.72
CA TYR A 103 0.49 0.34 -10.26
C TYR A 103 1.37 0.83 -11.42
N LEU A 104 2.26 1.74 -11.07
CA LEU A 104 3.32 2.25 -11.93
C LEU A 104 4.64 1.55 -11.61
N ILE A 105 5.41 1.28 -12.66
CA ILE A 105 6.76 0.71 -12.54
C ILE A 105 7.77 1.86 -12.74
N PRO A 106 8.47 2.31 -11.68
CA PRO A 106 9.51 3.30 -11.82
C PRO A 106 10.68 2.75 -12.64
N LYS A 107 11.21 3.56 -13.55
CA LYS A 107 12.39 3.22 -14.36
C LYS A 107 13.52 4.16 -13.99
N LEU A 108 14.65 3.60 -13.58
CA LEU A 108 15.87 4.37 -13.43
C LEU A 108 16.49 4.54 -14.81
N THR A 109 16.57 5.79 -15.27
CA THR A 109 17.30 6.12 -16.51
C THR A 109 18.66 6.64 -16.10
N VAL A 110 19.72 5.90 -16.43
CA VAL A 110 21.10 6.34 -16.19
C VAL A 110 21.58 7.01 -17.47
N THR A 111 21.70 8.33 -17.45
CA THR A 111 22.37 9.07 -18.52
C THR A 111 23.87 8.98 -18.26
N GLN A 112 24.61 8.25 -19.10
CA GLN A 112 26.07 8.30 -19.06
C GLN A 112 26.50 9.72 -19.48
N LYS A 113 27.30 10.38 -18.64
CA LYS A 113 27.98 11.63 -18.99
C LYS A 113 29.24 11.32 -19.77
#